data_AF-A0A2N4UWC0-F1
#
_entry.id   AF-A0A2N4UWC0-F1
#
_cell.length_a   1.000
_cell.length_b   1.000
_cell.length_c   1.000
_cell.angle_alpha   90.00
_cell.angle_beta   90.00
_cell.angle_gamma   90.00
#
_symmetry.space_group_name_H-M   'P 1'
#
loop_
_entity.id
_entity.type
_entity.pdbx_description
1 polymer ?
#
loop_
_entity_poly.entity_id
_entity_poly.type
_entity_poly.pdbx_seq_one_letter_code
_entity_poly.pdbx_strand_id
1 'polypeptide(L)'
;MNAAKAGFPMQPIYLDDVLRFKENEIVVWWVDNGNINMNKIVAEFFNSNPNDLQQFAQLIGYSVDGYFELGYVSNNTIKNIEGIIERDEYGMQNFKSPWQPLIMDDNGVVHFKSNEILDYFLIQNSTTLMDIMQKKDDFSSEDFEQLYMLIGYSVDGFVGQPKVTDEAIKKVDILVANQFPLK
;
A
#
# COMPACT_ATOMS: atom_id res chain seq x y z
N MET A 1 -5.20 3.32 25.55
CA MET A 1 -6.26 3.19 24.53
C MET A 1 -5.65 2.39 23.39
N ASN A 2 -6.11 1.16 23.16
CA ASN A 2 -5.65 0.36 22.03
C ASN A 2 -6.05 1.10 20.75
N ALA A 3 -5.08 1.60 20.00
CA ALA A 3 -5.30 1.95 18.61
C ALA A 3 -5.83 0.67 17.95
N ALA A 4 -7.10 0.66 17.58
CA ALA A 4 -7.63 -0.40 16.73
C ALA A 4 -6.65 -0.54 15.56
N LYS A 5 -6.13 -1.76 15.34
CA LYS A 5 -5.17 -2.05 14.27
C LYS A 5 -5.90 -1.78 12.96
N ALA A 6 -5.86 -0.53 12.49
CA ALA A 6 -6.56 -0.11 11.28
C ALA A 6 -6.06 -1.02 10.16
N GLY A 7 -7.02 -1.68 9.49
CA GLY A 7 -6.72 -2.48 8.31
C GLY A 7 -6.07 -1.61 7.25
N PHE A 8 -5.41 -2.24 6.29
CA PHE A 8 -4.93 -1.51 5.12
C PHE A 8 -6.12 -0.99 4.32
N PRO A 9 -6.03 0.23 3.78
CA PRO A 9 -7.05 0.72 2.87
C PRO A 9 -7.06 -0.10 1.58
N MET A 10 -8.24 -0.25 0.99
CA MET A 10 -8.43 -0.91 -0.31
C MET A 10 -7.85 -0.04 -1.42
N GLN A 11 -7.15 -0.63 -2.39
CA GLN A 11 -6.81 0.06 -3.63
C GLN A 11 -8.09 0.39 -4.43
N PRO A 12 -8.11 1.50 -5.19
CA PRO A 12 -9.19 1.78 -6.15
C PRO A 12 -9.41 0.60 -7.09
N ILE A 13 -10.65 0.38 -7.53
CA ILE A 13 -10.99 -0.68 -8.48
C ILE A 13 -11.36 -0.02 -9.80
N TYR A 14 -10.91 -0.54 -10.92
CA TYR A 14 -11.30 -0.03 -12.24
C TYR A 14 -11.53 -1.15 -13.23
N LEU A 15 -12.19 -0.82 -14.33
CA LEU A 15 -12.47 -1.75 -15.41
C LEU A 15 -11.35 -1.67 -16.47
N ASP A 16 -10.67 -2.80 -16.68
CA ASP A 16 -9.65 -3.01 -17.71
C ASP A 16 -9.78 -4.43 -18.27
N ASP A 17 -10.72 -4.58 -19.22
CA ASP A 17 -11.33 -5.84 -19.69
C ASP A 17 -12.03 -6.68 -18.61
N VAL A 18 -11.52 -6.65 -17.38
CA VAL A 18 -12.06 -7.19 -16.12
C VAL A 18 -11.87 -6.17 -15.01
N LEU A 19 -12.57 -6.32 -13.89
CA LEU A 19 -12.33 -5.46 -12.73
C LEU A 19 -10.96 -5.77 -12.10
N ARG A 20 -10.15 -4.74 -11.88
CA ARG A 20 -8.81 -4.83 -11.30
C ARG A 20 -8.63 -3.82 -10.18
N PHE A 21 -7.75 -4.14 -9.25
CA PHE A 21 -7.21 -3.15 -8.33
C PHE A 21 -6.21 -2.25 -9.04
N LYS A 22 -6.18 -0.97 -8.69
CA LYS A 22 -5.10 -0.07 -9.08
C LYS A 22 -3.80 -0.57 -8.46
N GLU A 23 -2.88 -0.93 -9.34
CA GLU A 23 -1.52 -1.30 -8.97
C GLU A 23 -0.67 -0.09 -8.58
N ASN A 24 0.42 -0.38 -7.88
CA ASN A 24 1.55 0.52 -7.76
C ASN A 24 2.62 0.05 -8.74
N GLU A 25 2.93 0.87 -9.74
CA GLU A 25 3.83 0.47 -10.83
C GLU A 25 5.24 0.14 -10.34
N ILE A 26 5.69 0.77 -9.25
CA ILE A 26 6.98 0.45 -8.64
C ILE A 26 6.93 -0.94 -7.99
N VAL A 27 5.87 -1.27 -7.27
CA VAL A 27 5.72 -2.59 -6.63
C VAL A 27 5.66 -3.69 -7.70
N VAL A 28 4.91 -3.49 -8.78
CA VAL A 28 4.88 -4.42 -9.93
C VAL A 28 6.28 -4.60 -10.51
N TRP A 29 6.96 -3.49 -10.83
CA TRP A 29 8.32 -3.54 -11.37
C TRP A 29 9.29 -4.28 -10.45
N TRP A 30 9.16 -4.08 -9.13
CA TRP A 30 10.04 -4.70 -8.14
C TRP A 30 9.85 -6.21 -8.03
N VAL A 31 8.62 -6.69 -8.23
CA VAL A 31 8.29 -8.11 -8.33
C VAL A 31 8.87 -8.70 -9.62
N ASP A 32 8.67 -8.02 -10.75
CA ASP A 32 9.10 -8.50 -12.08
C ASP A 32 10.63 -8.54 -12.25
N ASN A 33 11.35 -7.66 -11.56
CA ASN A 33 12.81 -7.54 -11.65
C ASN A 33 13.52 -8.09 -10.42
N GLY A 34 12.79 -8.70 -9.49
CA GLY A 34 13.34 -9.29 -8.27
C GLY A 34 13.65 -10.78 -8.38
N ASN A 35 14.26 -11.32 -7.34
CA ASN A 35 14.50 -12.77 -7.18
C ASN A 35 13.47 -13.46 -6.26
N ILE A 36 12.45 -12.72 -5.81
CA ILE A 36 11.40 -13.21 -4.90
C ILE A 36 10.10 -13.34 -5.69
N ASN A 37 9.56 -14.55 -5.80
CA ASN A 37 8.28 -14.81 -6.46
C ASN A 37 7.11 -14.88 -5.47
N MET A 38 5.88 -14.82 -6.01
CA MET A 38 4.64 -14.86 -5.22
C MET A 38 4.55 -16.09 -4.31
N ASN A 39 4.95 -17.27 -4.80
CA ASN A 39 4.88 -18.50 -4.01
C ASN A 39 5.75 -18.42 -2.74
N LYS A 40 6.93 -17.81 -2.84
CA LYS A 40 7.82 -17.60 -1.70
C LYS A 40 7.20 -16.63 -0.68
N ILE A 41 6.58 -15.55 -1.16
CA ILE A 41 5.92 -14.54 -0.30
C ILE A 41 4.74 -15.17 0.43
N VAL A 42 3.87 -15.87 -0.29
CA VAL A 42 2.72 -16.54 0.31
C VAL A 42 3.20 -17.55 1.35
N ALA A 43 4.19 -18.39 1.04
CA ALA A 43 4.70 -19.37 2.00
C ALA A 43 5.22 -18.74 3.31
N GLU A 44 5.86 -17.57 3.22
CA GLU A 44 6.41 -16.86 4.39
C GLU A 44 5.32 -16.15 5.22
N PHE A 45 4.34 -15.52 4.56
CA PHE A 45 3.41 -14.60 5.20
C PHE A 45 1.99 -15.13 5.44
N PHE A 46 1.63 -16.29 4.87
CA PHE A 46 0.25 -16.81 4.89
C PHE A 46 -0.36 -16.88 6.29
N ASN A 47 0.40 -17.38 7.26
CA ASN A 47 -0.08 -17.57 8.64
C ASN A 47 0.19 -16.38 9.55
N SER A 48 1.21 -15.57 9.25
CA SER A 48 1.64 -14.46 10.11
C SER A 48 0.90 -13.18 9.80
N ASN A 49 0.72 -12.84 8.51
CA ASN A 49 0.23 -11.54 8.07
C ASN A 49 -0.69 -11.60 6.83
N PRO A 50 -1.88 -12.23 6.93
CA PRO A 50 -2.81 -12.32 5.80
C PRO A 50 -3.32 -10.94 5.31
N ASN A 51 -3.32 -9.91 6.16
CA ASN A 51 -3.71 -8.55 5.77
C ASN A 51 -2.66 -7.88 4.86
N ASP A 52 -1.37 -8.14 5.10
CA ASP A 52 -0.30 -7.64 4.23
C ASP A 52 -0.36 -8.31 2.87
N LEU A 53 -0.61 -9.63 2.84
CA LEU A 53 -0.80 -10.40 1.60
C LEU A 53 -1.99 -9.88 0.78
N GLN A 54 -3.10 -9.55 1.45
CA GLN A 54 -4.27 -8.94 0.82
C GLN A 54 -3.93 -7.60 0.17
N GLN A 55 -3.28 -6.69 0.90
CA GLN A 55 -2.88 -5.40 0.34
C GLN A 55 -1.86 -5.57 -0.79
N PHE A 56 -0.88 -6.47 -0.62
CA PHE A 56 0.15 -6.74 -1.61
C PHE A 56 -0.43 -7.26 -2.93
N ALA A 57 -1.40 -8.17 -2.88
CA ALA A 57 -2.10 -8.63 -4.08
C ALA A 57 -2.79 -7.46 -4.82
N GLN A 58 -3.42 -6.55 -4.10
CA GLN A 58 -4.04 -5.36 -4.71
C GLN A 58 -2.99 -4.44 -5.34
N LEU A 59 -1.84 -4.23 -4.67
CA LEU A 59 -0.74 -3.39 -5.15
C LEU A 59 -0.08 -3.91 -6.44
N ILE A 60 -0.22 -5.20 -6.75
CA ILE A 60 0.28 -5.79 -8.01
C ILE A 60 -0.81 -5.92 -9.09
N GLY A 61 -1.96 -5.26 -8.93
CA GLY A 61 -2.97 -5.18 -10.00
C GLY A 61 -3.79 -6.44 -10.21
N TYR A 62 -3.96 -7.26 -9.16
CA TYR A 62 -4.78 -8.47 -9.25
C TYR A 62 -6.19 -8.14 -9.78
N SER A 63 -6.75 -9.04 -10.58
CA SER A 63 -8.17 -8.95 -10.91
C SER A 63 -9.01 -9.20 -9.66
N VAL A 64 -10.17 -8.57 -9.56
CA VAL A 64 -11.09 -8.75 -8.43
C VAL A 64 -11.53 -10.21 -8.32
N ASP A 65 -11.91 -10.83 -9.43
CA ASP A 65 -12.31 -12.24 -9.45
C ASP A 65 -11.15 -13.15 -9.01
N GLY A 66 -9.94 -12.91 -9.52
CA GLY A 66 -8.77 -13.67 -9.11
C GLY A 66 -8.44 -13.47 -7.63
N TYR A 67 -8.69 -12.27 -7.11
CA TYR A 67 -8.45 -11.93 -5.71
C TYR A 67 -9.44 -12.67 -4.79
N PHE A 68 -10.70 -12.85 -5.20
CA PHE A 68 -11.68 -13.62 -4.43
C PHE A 68 -11.31 -15.09 -4.25
N GLU A 69 -10.51 -15.65 -5.16
CA GLU A 69 -10.03 -17.04 -5.10
C GLU A 69 -8.81 -17.23 -4.18
N LEU A 70 -8.22 -16.15 -3.66
CA LEU A 70 -7.05 -16.23 -2.78
C LEU A 70 -7.45 -16.76 -1.40
N GLY A 71 -6.87 -17.89 -0.99
CA GLY A 71 -7.22 -18.58 0.27
C GLY A 71 -6.94 -17.80 1.58
N TYR A 72 -6.32 -16.62 1.49
CA TYR A 72 -6.07 -15.71 2.61
C TYR A 72 -6.98 -14.45 2.58
N VAL A 73 -7.89 -14.35 1.61
CA VAL A 73 -8.90 -13.29 1.53
C VAL A 73 -10.14 -13.72 2.32
N SER A 74 -10.60 -12.85 3.22
CA SER A 74 -11.77 -13.16 4.05
C SER A 74 -13.09 -12.91 3.30
N ASN A 75 -14.13 -13.69 3.62
CA ASN A 75 -15.48 -13.44 3.11
C ASN A 75 -16.00 -12.03 3.42
N ASN A 76 -15.53 -11.42 4.52
CA ASN A 76 -15.90 -10.04 4.85
C ASN A 76 -15.25 -9.04 3.89
N THR A 77 -13.99 -9.29 3.49
CA THR A 77 -13.29 -8.51 2.47
C THR A 77 -14.02 -8.60 1.13
N ILE A 78 -14.42 -9.81 0.71
CA ILE A 78 -15.17 -10.05 -0.53
C ILE A 78 -16.48 -9.25 -0.53
N LYS A 79 -17.30 -9.40 0.52
CA LYS A 79 -18.57 -8.65 0.64
C LYS A 79 -18.41 -7.14 0.59
N ASN A 80 -17.31 -6.62 1.15
CA ASN A 80 -17.01 -5.20 1.09
C ASN A 80 -16.74 -4.75 -0.36
N ILE A 81 -15.96 -5.55 -1.10
CA ILE A 81 -15.63 -5.28 -2.51
C ILE A 81 -16.88 -5.40 -3.39
N GLU A 82 -17.69 -6.43 -3.21
CA GLU A 82 -18.99 -6.57 -3.90
C GLU A 82 -19.86 -5.34 -3.66
N GLY A 83 -19.96 -4.86 -2.42
CA GLY A 83 -20.70 -3.65 -2.10
C GLY A 83 -20.15 -2.38 -2.76
N ILE A 84 -18.84 -2.27 -3.00
CA ILE A 84 -18.23 -1.16 -3.77
C ILE A 84 -18.64 -1.26 -5.25
N ILE A 85 -18.63 -2.48 -5.80
CA ILE A 85 -18.96 -2.75 -7.20
C ILE A 85 -20.44 -2.49 -7.47
N GLU A 86 -21.34 -3.00 -6.63
CA GLU A 86 -22.79 -2.83 -6.75
C GLU A 86 -23.22 -1.37 -6.69
N ARG A 87 -22.50 -0.54 -5.93
CA ARG A 87 -22.76 0.90 -5.83
C ARG A 87 -22.17 1.70 -7.00
N ASP A 88 -21.53 1.04 -7.97
CA ASP A 88 -20.80 1.66 -9.08
C ASP A 88 -19.73 2.65 -8.59
N GLU A 89 -19.23 2.44 -7.37
CA GLU A 89 -18.25 3.32 -6.75
C GLU A 89 -16.83 3.03 -7.24
N TYR A 90 -16.59 1.90 -7.92
CA TYR A 90 -15.26 1.49 -8.37
C TYR A 90 -14.60 2.58 -9.25
N GLY A 91 -15.30 3.11 -10.26
CA GLY A 91 -14.80 4.23 -11.10
C GLY A 91 -14.94 5.63 -10.48
N MET A 92 -15.64 5.77 -9.35
CA MET A 92 -15.84 7.04 -8.63
C MET A 92 -14.93 7.21 -7.41
N GLN A 93 -14.27 6.15 -6.96
CA GLN A 93 -13.17 6.30 -6.00
C GLN A 93 -12.09 7.15 -6.67
N ASN A 94 -11.63 8.17 -5.93
CA ASN A 94 -10.49 8.97 -6.38
C ASN A 94 -9.41 8.00 -6.85
N PHE A 95 -9.06 8.02 -8.13
CA PHE A 95 -8.09 7.09 -8.69
C PHE A 95 -6.69 7.26 -8.06
N LYS A 96 -6.54 8.23 -7.14
CA LYS A 96 -5.39 8.31 -6.24
C LYS A 96 -5.37 7.15 -5.24
N SER A 97 -4.17 6.63 -5.07
CA SER A 97 -3.76 5.68 -4.06
C SER A 97 -4.20 6.10 -2.66
N PRO A 98 -4.69 5.16 -1.84
CA PRO A 98 -5.12 5.46 -0.50
C PRO A 98 -3.93 5.73 0.41
N TRP A 99 -4.17 6.56 1.42
CA TRP A 99 -3.18 6.89 2.45
C TRP A 99 -3.09 5.76 3.47
N GLN A 100 -1.86 5.35 3.82
CA GLN A 100 -1.67 4.34 4.85
C GLN A 100 -2.06 4.91 6.22
N PRO A 101 -2.58 4.06 7.13
CA PRO A 101 -2.87 4.48 8.50
C PRO A 101 -1.61 5.01 9.18
N LEU A 102 -1.73 6.06 9.99
CA LEU A 102 -0.63 6.54 10.81
C LEU A 102 -0.58 5.79 12.15
N ILE A 103 0.63 5.50 12.60
CA ILE A 103 0.94 4.90 13.89
C ILE A 103 2.00 5.76 14.59
N MET A 104 1.99 5.78 15.92
CA MET A 104 3.01 6.45 16.72
C MET A 104 3.86 5.40 17.42
N ASP A 105 5.18 5.50 17.30
CA ASP A 105 6.09 4.59 17.98
C ASP A 105 6.30 4.97 19.47
N ASP A 106 7.07 4.15 20.18
CA ASP A 106 7.34 4.35 21.62
C ASP A 106 8.15 5.64 21.91
N ASN A 107 8.81 6.22 20.91
CA ASN A 107 9.54 7.48 21.02
C ASN A 107 8.66 8.69 20.67
N GLY A 108 7.39 8.47 20.32
CA GLY A 108 6.46 9.52 19.92
C GLY A 108 6.62 9.97 18.46
N VAL A 109 7.41 9.26 17.65
CA VAL A 109 7.55 9.55 16.22
C VAL A 109 6.37 8.94 15.47
N VAL A 110 5.78 9.72 14.56
CA VAL A 110 4.65 9.27 13.75
C VAL A 110 5.16 8.65 12.45
N HIS A 111 4.70 7.44 12.15
CA HIS A 111 5.04 6.67 10.96
C HIS A 111 3.77 6.26 10.21
N PHE A 112 3.94 5.98 8.92
CA PHE A 112 2.95 5.19 8.19
C PHE A 112 3.02 3.74 8.65
N LYS A 113 1.87 3.07 8.72
CA LYS A 113 1.81 1.63 8.93
C LYS A 113 2.38 0.94 7.70
N SER A 114 3.51 0.25 7.85
CA SER A 114 4.14 -0.49 6.76
C SER A 114 3.38 -1.76 6.39
N ASN A 115 3.70 -2.27 5.21
CA ASN A 115 3.39 -3.62 4.76
C ASN A 115 4.66 -4.48 4.89
N GLU A 116 4.62 -5.49 5.76
CA GLU A 116 5.82 -6.29 6.10
C GLU A 116 6.37 -7.06 4.89
N ILE A 117 5.56 -7.31 3.86
CA ILE A 117 6.03 -7.94 2.63
C ILE A 117 6.97 -6.99 1.89
N LEU A 118 6.65 -5.69 1.81
CA LEU A 118 7.52 -4.73 1.14
C LEU A 118 8.81 -4.48 1.92
N ASP A 119 8.74 -4.51 3.26
CA ASP A 119 9.94 -4.49 4.11
C ASP A 119 10.82 -5.72 3.83
N TYR A 120 10.21 -6.89 3.67
CA TYR A 120 10.91 -8.11 3.29
C TYR A 120 11.55 -8.00 1.89
N PHE A 121 10.89 -7.36 0.92
CA PHE A 121 11.49 -7.05 -0.38
C PHE A 121 12.71 -6.14 -0.25
N LEU A 122 12.67 -5.08 0.57
CA LEU A 122 13.83 -4.21 0.79
C LEU A 122 15.06 -4.96 1.29
N ILE A 123 14.86 -5.98 2.13
CA ILE A 123 15.95 -6.70 2.79
C ILE A 123 16.46 -7.86 1.92
N GLN A 124 15.56 -8.59 1.26
CA GLN A 124 15.87 -9.87 0.62
C GLN A 124 16.00 -9.78 -0.90
N ASN A 125 15.48 -8.72 -1.52
CA ASN A 125 15.56 -8.57 -2.96
C ASN A 125 16.94 -8.05 -3.37
N SER A 126 17.41 -8.46 -4.55
CA SER A 126 18.65 -7.92 -5.13
C SER A 126 18.53 -6.45 -5.54
N THR A 127 17.31 -5.97 -5.70
CA THR A 127 16.97 -4.62 -6.15
C THR A 127 16.63 -3.75 -4.95
N THR A 128 17.39 -2.66 -4.79
CA THR A 128 17.29 -1.73 -3.66
C THR A 128 16.38 -0.54 -3.97
N LEU A 129 16.00 0.22 -2.93
CA LEU A 129 15.33 1.52 -3.12
C LEU A 129 16.18 2.49 -3.95
N MET A 130 17.51 2.40 -3.88
CA MET A 130 18.40 3.24 -4.70
C MET A 130 18.29 2.90 -6.19
N ASP A 131 18.11 1.62 -6.54
CA ASP A 131 17.92 1.19 -7.92
C ASP A 131 16.57 1.70 -8.48
N ILE A 132 15.52 1.67 -7.66
CA ILE A 132 14.21 2.28 -7.98
C ILE A 132 14.36 3.80 -8.17
N MET A 133 15.11 4.47 -7.29
CA MET A 133 15.32 5.91 -7.36
C MET A 133 16.12 6.34 -8.60
N GLN A 134 16.94 5.47 -9.18
CA GLN A 134 17.59 5.74 -10.48
C GLN A 134 16.58 5.73 -11.64
N LYS A 135 15.43 5.09 -11.45
CA LYS A 135 14.30 5.01 -12.38
C LYS A 135 13.16 5.95 -12.02
N LYS A 136 13.44 6.96 -11.19
CA LYS A 136 12.41 7.86 -10.66
C LYS A 136 11.57 8.58 -11.71
N ASP A 137 12.08 8.70 -12.94
CA ASP A 137 11.39 9.35 -14.05
C ASP A 137 10.53 8.36 -14.87
N ASP A 138 10.67 7.05 -14.60
CA ASP A 138 9.83 5.99 -15.17
C ASP A 138 8.50 5.85 -14.40
N PHE A 139 8.41 6.38 -13.17
CA PHE A 139 7.24 6.23 -12.29
C PHE A 139 6.65 7.55 -11.84
N SER A 140 5.37 7.54 -11.48
CA SER A 140 4.66 8.72 -11.00
C SER A 140 5.09 9.13 -9.58
N SER A 141 4.92 10.41 -9.24
CA SER A 141 5.08 10.86 -7.84
C SER A 141 4.12 10.13 -6.89
N GLU A 142 2.94 9.76 -7.38
CA GLU A 142 1.92 9.07 -6.59
C GLU A 142 2.39 7.67 -6.18
N ASP A 143 3.01 6.92 -7.09
CA ASP A 143 3.57 5.59 -6.80
C ASP A 143 4.68 5.67 -5.77
N PHE A 144 5.55 6.69 -5.88
CA PHE A 144 6.59 6.95 -4.89
C PHE A 144 6.03 7.34 -3.53
N GLU A 145 5.07 8.27 -3.49
CA GLU A 145 4.39 8.66 -2.26
C GLU A 145 3.79 7.43 -1.57
N GLN A 146 3.06 6.60 -2.33
CA GLN A 146 2.47 5.38 -1.79
C GLN A 146 3.54 4.38 -1.33
N LEU A 147 4.62 4.19 -2.09
CA LEU A 147 5.72 3.31 -1.71
C LEU A 147 6.34 3.73 -0.38
N TYR A 148 6.67 5.02 -0.20
CA TYR A 148 7.24 5.53 1.06
C TYR A 148 6.33 5.27 2.25
N MET A 149 5.01 5.43 2.07
CA MET A 149 4.04 5.08 3.11
C MET A 149 4.03 3.57 3.39
N LEU A 150 4.05 2.74 2.35
CA LEU A 150 3.98 1.29 2.47
C LEU A 150 5.23 0.66 3.08
N ILE A 151 6.39 1.30 2.97
CA ILE A 151 7.64 0.87 3.64
C ILE A 151 7.84 1.56 5.01
N GLY A 152 6.79 2.16 5.55
CA GLY A 152 6.75 2.62 6.94
C GLY A 152 7.58 3.85 7.25
N TYR A 153 7.75 4.77 6.30
CA TYR A 153 8.47 6.00 6.58
C TYR A 153 7.85 6.76 7.75
N SER A 154 8.70 7.43 8.54
CA SER A 154 8.23 8.49 9.42
C SER A 154 7.61 9.61 8.58
N VAL A 155 6.66 10.35 9.15
CA VAL A 155 6.05 11.49 8.47
C VAL A 155 7.13 12.51 8.08
N ASP A 156 8.07 12.81 8.98
CA ASP A 156 9.20 13.72 8.70
C ASP A 156 10.07 13.17 7.56
N GLY A 157 10.37 11.86 7.59
CA GLY A 157 11.14 11.20 6.54
C GLY A 157 10.44 11.23 5.19
N PHE A 158 9.11 11.07 5.16
CA PHE A 158 8.27 11.17 3.97
C PHE A 158 8.29 12.57 3.38
N VAL A 159 8.05 13.60 4.20
CA VAL A 159 8.06 15.01 3.75
C VAL A 159 9.41 15.42 3.16
N GLY A 160 10.51 14.81 3.62
CA GLY A 160 11.85 15.04 3.09
C GLY A 160 12.16 14.37 1.75
N GLN A 161 11.27 13.55 1.18
CA GLN A 161 11.57 12.79 -0.04
C GLN A 161 11.39 13.61 -1.32
N PRO A 162 12.27 13.42 -2.33
CA PRO A 162 12.31 14.27 -3.53
C PRO A 162 11.11 14.11 -4.47
N LYS A 163 10.32 13.03 -4.35
CA LYS A 163 9.13 12.78 -5.20
C LYS A 163 7.81 13.11 -4.51
N VAL A 164 7.84 13.47 -3.23
CA VAL A 164 6.66 13.84 -2.45
C VAL A 164 6.23 15.25 -2.82
N THR A 165 4.96 15.42 -3.16
CA THR A 165 4.38 16.68 -3.62
C THR A 165 3.96 17.58 -2.48
N ASP A 166 3.90 18.90 -2.72
CA ASP A 166 3.35 19.88 -1.76
C ASP A 166 1.89 19.54 -1.35
N GLU A 167 1.12 18.92 -2.24
CA GLU A 167 -0.24 18.47 -1.94
C GLU A 167 -0.21 17.33 -0.90
N ALA A 168 0.68 16.36 -1.07
CA ALA A 168 0.85 15.26 -0.14
C ALA A 168 1.39 15.74 1.22
N ILE A 169 2.32 16.69 1.24
CA ILE A 169 2.82 17.31 2.48
C ILE A 169 1.68 17.96 3.27
N LYS A 170 0.89 18.82 2.61
CA LYS A 170 -0.28 19.46 3.26
C LYS A 170 -1.28 18.44 3.78
N LYS A 171 -1.48 17.36 3.03
CA LYS A 171 -2.42 16.30 3.41
C LYS A 171 -1.93 15.53 4.64
N VAL A 172 -0.64 15.17 4.70
CA VAL A 172 -0.11 14.46 5.88
C VAL A 172 -0.13 15.34 7.12
N ASP A 173 0.16 16.64 6.99
CA ASP A 173 0.08 17.59 8.11
C ASP A 173 -1.34 17.62 8.71
N ILE A 174 -2.36 17.67 7.87
CA ILE A 174 -3.77 17.63 8.30
C ILE A 174 -4.10 16.30 8.99
N LEU A 175 -3.64 15.17 8.43
CA LEU A 175 -3.88 13.85 9.01
C LEU A 175 -3.22 13.71 10.39
N VAL A 176 -1.98 14.14 10.54
CA VAL A 176 -1.25 14.13 11.81
C VAL A 176 -1.95 15.01 12.84
N ALA A 177 -2.29 16.25 12.48
CA ALA A 177 -2.96 17.17 13.39
C ALA A 177 -4.31 16.64 13.90
N ASN A 178 -5.06 15.93 13.04
CA ASN A 178 -6.34 15.34 13.40
C ASN A 178 -6.21 14.08 14.26
N GLN A 179 -5.24 13.21 13.97
CA GLN A 179 -5.10 11.91 14.65
C GLN A 179 -4.28 12.02 15.95
N PHE A 180 -3.31 12.92 16.00
CA PHE A 180 -2.40 13.12 17.12
C PHE A 180 -2.33 14.62 17.51
N PRO A 181 -3.44 15.20 17.99
CA PRO A 181 -3.45 16.62 18.36
C PRO A 181 -2.43 16.87 19.48
N LEU A 182 -1.63 17.92 19.31
CA LEU A 182 -0.76 18.43 20.37
C LEU A 182 -1.63 18.79 21.58
N LYS A 183 -1.33 18.21 22.74
CA LYS A 183 -2.03 18.49 24.00
C LYS A 183 -1.63 19.84 24.57
#